data_AF-A0A6L7MP92-F1
#
_entry.id   AF-A0A6L7MP92-F1
#
_cell.length_a   1.000
_cell.length_b   1.000
_cell.length_c   1.000
_cell.angle_alpha   90.00
_cell.angle_beta   90.00
_cell.angle_gamma   90.00
#
_symmetry.space_group_name_H-M   'P 1'
#
loop_
_entity.id
_entity.type
_entity.pdbx_description
1 polymer ?
#
loop_
_entity_poly.entity_id
_entity_poly.type
_entity_poly.pdbx_seq_one_letter_code
_entity_poly.pdbx_strand_id
1 'polypeptide(L)'
;MTTDDRRLIEDYLPVSWLSGESSGEPRTKGHISTLHLWRARRPLVACRAAVYSALVQAPGSVRERDDEEQFLKRLCQWGASPDIVEEARRRIAANYGEVTPRVLDCFAGGGAIPLEALRLGCESYALDLNPVAYLILKATCEYPQRYGASLGKEVRQWAERVAERVRVATADFYPKISMPDSILKAAPQKALSETSELPQTLTPFVFLWARTVICPNPQCRAVVPLYGQTWLRKKKTG
;
A
#
# COMPACT_ATOMS: atom_id res chain seq x y z
N MET A 1 -4.76 40.95 -9.08
CA MET A 1 -4.64 39.71 -9.85
C MET A 1 -5.29 39.98 -11.18
N THR A 2 -4.50 40.06 -12.26
CA THR A 2 -5.05 40.12 -13.61
C THR A 2 -5.89 38.86 -13.82
N THR A 3 -6.96 38.96 -14.59
CA THR A 3 -7.90 37.87 -14.91
C THR A 3 -7.26 36.71 -15.71
N ASP A 4 -5.93 36.64 -15.76
CA ASP A 4 -5.13 35.90 -16.73
C ASP A 4 -4.20 34.85 -16.07
N ASP A 5 -4.27 34.66 -14.75
CA ASP A 5 -3.52 33.62 -14.03
C ASP A 5 -4.43 32.52 -13.47
N ARG A 6 -5.49 32.17 -14.21
CA ARG A 6 -6.36 31.06 -13.85
C ARG A 6 -5.60 29.75 -14.02
N ARG A 7 -5.69 28.85 -13.04
CA ARG A 7 -5.07 27.51 -13.09
C ARG A 7 -6.05 26.48 -13.65
N LEU A 8 -5.52 25.40 -14.22
CA LEU A 8 -6.32 24.33 -14.83
C LEU A 8 -7.35 23.77 -13.83
N ILE A 9 -6.98 23.62 -12.55
CA ILE A 9 -7.88 23.13 -11.49
C ILE A 9 -9.11 24.01 -11.26
N GLU A 10 -9.02 25.30 -11.58
CA GLU A 10 -10.11 26.27 -11.46
C GLU A 10 -11.00 26.31 -12.70
N ASP A 11 -10.50 25.85 -13.85
CA ASP A 11 -11.21 25.84 -15.11
C ASP A 11 -11.91 24.50 -15.37
N TYR A 12 -11.15 23.40 -15.37
CA TYR A 12 -11.67 22.10 -15.73
C TYR A 12 -10.84 20.94 -15.19
N LEU A 13 -11.55 19.92 -14.68
CA LEU A 13 -11.02 18.59 -14.41
C LEU A 13 -12.02 17.52 -14.86
N PRO A 14 -11.58 16.42 -15.49
CA PRO A 14 -12.44 15.29 -15.84
C PRO A 14 -12.74 14.43 -14.61
N VAL A 15 -13.45 14.99 -13.63
CA VAL A 15 -13.66 14.42 -12.29
C VAL A 15 -14.29 13.02 -12.33
N SER A 16 -15.26 12.80 -13.22
CA SER A 16 -15.91 11.50 -13.39
C SER A 16 -14.90 10.40 -13.77
N TRP A 17 -14.05 10.71 -14.77
CA TRP A 17 -13.02 9.79 -15.21
C TRP A 17 -11.94 9.59 -14.14
N LEU A 18 -11.46 10.67 -13.51
CA LEU A 18 -10.47 10.61 -12.43
C LEU A 18 -10.96 9.78 -11.24
N SER A 19 -12.26 9.86 -10.92
CA SER A 19 -12.88 9.07 -9.85
C SER A 19 -12.92 7.58 -10.19
N GLY A 20 -13.20 7.25 -11.47
CA GLY A 20 -13.15 5.89 -11.98
C GLY A 20 -11.75 5.29 -11.86
N GLU A 21 -10.73 5.97 -12.38
CA GLU A 21 -9.34 5.52 -12.29
C GLU A 21 -8.84 5.44 -10.84
N SER A 22 -9.19 6.42 -10.00
CA SER A 22 -8.83 6.42 -8.58
C SER A 22 -9.42 5.23 -7.82
N SER A 23 -10.63 4.80 -8.19
CA SER A 23 -11.29 3.64 -7.58
C SER A 23 -10.63 2.32 -8.02
N GLY A 24 -10.05 2.30 -9.23
CA GLY A 24 -9.30 1.17 -9.78
C GLY A 24 -7.87 1.01 -9.26
N GLU A 25 -7.36 1.97 -8.47
CA GLU A 25 -5.98 1.96 -7.98
C GLU A 25 -5.67 0.68 -7.17
N PRO A 26 -4.69 -0.14 -7.61
CA PRO A 26 -4.48 -1.46 -7.04
C PRO A 26 -3.94 -1.39 -5.61
N ARG A 27 -4.29 -2.41 -4.83
CA ARG A 27 -3.79 -2.64 -3.47
C ARG A 27 -2.81 -3.81 -3.45
N THR A 28 -1.86 -3.79 -4.37
CA THR A 28 -0.87 -4.85 -4.57
C THR A 28 0.46 -4.50 -3.90
N LYS A 29 1.29 -5.52 -3.66
CA LYS A 29 2.63 -5.38 -3.08
C LYS A 29 3.45 -4.36 -3.89
N GLY A 30 4.01 -3.37 -3.20
CA GLY A 30 4.79 -2.30 -3.83
C GLY A 30 4.01 -0.99 -4.02
N HIS A 31 2.69 -1.02 -3.87
CA HIS A 31 1.88 0.20 -3.75
C HIS A 31 2.13 0.87 -2.39
N ILE A 32 2.18 2.21 -2.32
CA ILE A 32 2.44 2.94 -1.05
C ILE A 32 1.45 2.58 0.06
N SER A 33 0.23 2.20 -0.31
CA SER A 33 -0.81 1.78 0.63
C SER A 33 -0.59 0.42 1.25
N THR A 34 0.33 -0.36 0.69
CA THR A 34 0.79 -1.62 1.26
C THR A 34 2.08 -1.44 2.05
N LEU A 35 2.73 -0.27 1.96
CA LEU A 35 3.88 0.09 2.79
C LEU A 35 3.43 0.42 4.20
N HIS A 36 2.37 1.21 4.34
CA HIS A 36 1.76 1.56 5.63
C HIS A 36 0.25 1.78 5.47
N LEU A 37 -0.51 1.43 6.51
CA LEU A 37 -1.94 1.70 6.57
C LEU A 37 -2.17 3.10 7.16
N TRP A 38 -2.79 4.00 6.38
CA TRP A 38 -3.28 5.29 6.87
C TRP A 38 -4.79 5.40 6.66
N ARG A 39 -5.53 5.86 7.69
CA ARG A 39 -7.00 5.87 7.67
C ARG A 39 -7.59 6.81 6.61
N ALA A 40 -6.98 7.98 6.42
CA ALA A 40 -7.43 8.99 5.45
C ALA A 40 -6.57 8.95 4.17
N ARG A 41 -6.51 7.80 3.51
CA ARG A 41 -5.74 7.65 2.27
C ARG A 41 -6.44 8.37 1.11
N ARG A 42 -5.67 9.16 0.37
CA ARG A 42 -6.08 9.74 -0.91
C ARG A 42 -5.49 8.92 -2.07
N PRO A 43 -6.26 8.63 -3.14
CA PRO A 43 -5.74 8.00 -4.35
C PRO A 43 -4.61 8.83 -4.97
N LEU A 44 -3.55 8.18 -5.43
CA LEU A 44 -2.41 8.85 -6.07
C LEU A 44 -2.81 9.49 -7.39
N VAL A 45 -3.71 8.84 -8.13
CA VAL A 45 -4.29 9.39 -9.36
C VAL A 45 -4.92 10.77 -9.12
N ALA A 46 -5.79 10.87 -8.12
CA ALA A 46 -6.43 12.13 -7.77
C ALA A 46 -5.43 13.18 -7.25
N CYS A 47 -4.44 12.77 -6.45
CA CYS A 47 -3.42 13.67 -5.93
C CYS A 47 -2.54 14.23 -7.06
N ARG A 48 -2.13 13.39 -8.02
CA ARG A 48 -1.37 13.82 -9.20
C ARG A 48 -2.14 14.82 -10.04
N ALA A 49 -3.42 14.54 -10.30
CA ALA A 49 -4.28 15.45 -11.04
C ALA A 49 -4.38 16.80 -10.34
N ALA A 50 -4.65 16.81 -9.03
CA ALA A 50 -4.77 18.03 -8.24
C ALA A 50 -3.46 18.85 -8.22
N VAL A 51 -2.31 18.20 -8.02
CA VAL A 51 -1.01 18.90 -8.03
C VAL A 51 -0.69 19.47 -9.40
N TYR A 52 -0.78 18.66 -10.47
CA TYR A 52 -0.49 19.12 -11.82
C TYR A 52 -1.39 20.29 -12.24
N SER A 53 -2.71 20.14 -12.04
CA SER A 53 -3.69 21.14 -12.45
C SER A 53 -3.65 22.43 -11.62
N ALA A 54 -3.11 22.39 -10.40
CA ALA A 54 -2.85 23.60 -9.61
C ALA A 54 -1.62 24.37 -10.11
N LEU A 55 -0.71 23.73 -10.84
CA LEU A 55 0.56 24.33 -11.28
C LEU A 55 0.51 24.79 -12.75
N VAL A 56 -0.33 24.19 -13.58
CA VAL A 56 -0.46 24.57 -15.00
C VAL A 56 -1.58 25.57 -15.20
N GLN A 57 -1.35 26.57 -16.06
CA GLN A 57 -2.33 27.56 -16.45
C GLN A 57 -3.55 26.94 -17.14
N ALA A 58 -4.70 27.57 -16.98
CA ALA A 58 -5.92 27.18 -17.66
C ALA A 58 -5.78 27.41 -19.19
N PRO A 59 -6.32 26.51 -20.01
CA PRO A 59 -6.34 26.67 -21.46
C PRO A 59 -7.18 27.89 -21.88
N GLY A 60 -6.76 28.60 -22.92
CA GLY A 60 -7.44 29.79 -23.43
C GLY A 60 -8.55 29.48 -24.44
N SER A 61 -8.59 28.25 -24.97
CA SER A 61 -9.59 27.81 -25.95
C SER A 61 -10.15 26.41 -25.65
N VAL A 62 -11.31 26.10 -26.24
CA VAL A 62 -11.94 24.76 -26.11
C VAL A 62 -11.02 23.66 -26.63
N ARG A 63 -10.30 23.91 -27.72
CA ARG A 63 -9.37 22.93 -28.29
C ARG A 63 -8.20 22.63 -27.35
N GLU A 64 -7.59 23.67 -26.77
CA GLU A 64 -6.53 23.50 -25.77
C GLU A 64 -7.04 22.77 -24.52
N ARG A 65 -8.31 22.99 -24.15
CA ARG A 65 -8.95 22.25 -23.05
C ARG A 65 -9.08 20.76 -23.37
N ASP A 66 -9.50 20.40 -24.57
CA ASP A 66 -9.58 18.99 -25.00
C ASP A 66 -8.19 18.32 -25.00
N ASP A 67 -7.16 19.04 -25.45
CA ASP A 67 -5.77 18.58 -25.47
C ASP A 67 -5.22 18.38 -24.04
N GLU A 68 -5.49 19.32 -23.12
CA GLU A 68 -5.13 19.18 -21.71
C GLU A 68 -5.91 18.06 -21.02
N GLU A 69 -7.19 17.87 -21.33
CA GLU A 69 -7.97 16.74 -20.80
C GLU A 69 -7.34 15.40 -21.20
N GLN A 70 -7.01 15.24 -22.49
CA GLN A 70 -6.38 14.01 -22.99
C GLN A 70 -5.01 13.77 -22.36
N PHE A 71 -4.21 14.83 -22.19
CA PHE A 71 -2.94 14.74 -21.49
C PHE A 71 -3.13 14.34 -20.02
N LEU A 72 -4.03 14.99 -19.30
CA LEU A 72 -4.31 14.72 -17.90
C LEU A 72 -4.77 13.28 -17.69
N LYS A 73 -5.60 12.74 -18.60
CA LYS A 73 -5.98 11.33 -18.58
C LYS A 73 -4.77 10.41 -18.73
N ARG A 74 -3.87 10.66 -19.68
CA ARG A 74 -2.62 9.86 -19.82
C ARG A 74 -1.73 9.96 -18.58
N LEU A 75 -1.59 11.16 -18.01
CA LEU A 75 -0.78 11.42 -16.81
C LEU A 75 -1.35 10.73 -15.57
N CYS A 76 -2.68 10.71 -15.43
CA CYS A 76 -3.39 10.25 -14.24
C CYS A 76 -3.88 8.80 -14.35
N GLN A 77 -3.25 7.99 -15.21
CA GLN A 77 -3.43 6.54 -15.21
C GLN A 77 -2.55 5.88 -14.15
N TRP A 78 -3.03 4.77 -13.58
CA TRP A 78 -2.17 3.90 -12.79
C TRP A 78 -1.06 3.31 -13.66
N GLY A 79 0.20 3.47 -13.24
CA GLY A 79 1.34 3.00 -14.02
C GLY A 79 1.67 3.88 -15.24
N ALA A 80 1.25 5.15 -15.25
CA ALA A 80 1.68 6.13 -16.25
C ALA A 80 3.20 6.06 -16.49
N SER A 81 3.61 6.08 -17.77
CA SER A 81 5.01 5.88 -18.12
C SER A 81 5.88 7.04 -17.62
N PRO A 82 7.17 6.78 -17.34
CA PRO A 82 8.11 7.83 -16.96
C PRO A 82 8.16 8.99 -17.97
N ASP A 83 8.00 8.71 -19.26
CA ASP A 83 8.00 9.72 -20.33
C ASP A 83 6.86 10.73 -20.20
N ILE A 84 5.67 10.26 -19.79
CA ILE A 84 4.50 11.14 -19.56
C ILE A 84 4.70 11.99 -18.31
N VAL A 85 5.32 11.43 -17.27
CA VAL A 85 5.68 12.22 -16.06
C VAL A 85 6.73 13.28 -16.41
N GLU A 86 7.69 12.96 -17.28
CA GLU A 86 8.69 13.93 -17.75
C GLU A 86 8.10 14.99 -18.69
N GLU A 87 7.09 14.63 -19.50
CA GLU A 87 6.27 15.61 -20.22
C GLU A 87 5.55 16.56 -19.26
N ALA A 88 4.96 16.03 -18.17
CA ALA A 88 4.30 16.85 -17.15
C ALA A 88 5.27 17.82 -16.47
N ARG A 89 6.48 17.37 -16.12
CA ARG A 89 7.55 18.22 -15.56
C ARG A 89 7.92 19.35 -16.50
N ARG A 90 8.06 19.08 -17.81
CA ARG A 90 8.34 20.10 -18.82
C ARG A 90 7.21 21.12 -18.95
N ARG A 91 5.94 20.66 -18.94
CA ARG A 91 4.77 21.56 -18.97
C ARG A 91 4.71 22.45 -17.72
N ILE A 92 4.98 21.88 -16.54
CA ILE A 92 5.08 22.67 -15.30
C ILE A 92 6.23 23.67 -15.41
N ALA A 93 7.43 23.25 -15.83
CA ALA A 93 8.57 24.16 -15.99
C ALA A 93 8.27 25.32 -16.96
N ALA A 94 7.53 25.08 -18.04
CA ALA A 94 7.11 26.14 -18.95
C ALA A 94 6.23 27.23 -18.29
N ASN A 95 5.52 26.89 -17.20
CA ASN A 95 4.70 27.84 -16.44
C ASN A 95 5.48 28.65 -15.39
N TYR A 96 6.66 28.19 -14.99
CA TYR A 96 7.46 28.80 -13.91
C TYR A 96 8.87 29.23 -14.33
N GLY A 97 9.28 28.94 -15.57
CA GLY A 97 10.61 29.22 -16.08
C GLY A 97 11.70 28.45 -15.33
N GLU A 98 12.68 29.16 -14.80
CA GLU A 98 13.79 28.58 -14.02
C GLU A 98 13.41 28.28 -12.56
N VAL A 99 12.24 28.76 -12.09
CA VAL A 99 11.82 28.59 -10.71
C VAL A 99 11.17 27.22 -10.53
N THR A 100 11.71 26.41 -9.62
CA THR A 100 11.06 25.15 -9.22
C THR A 100 9.86 25.45 -8.33
N PRO A 101 8.64 24.98 -8.67
CA PRO A 101 7.46 25.24 -7.85
C PRO A 101 7.57 24.58 -6.48
N ARG A 102 7.09 25.29 -5.46
CA ARG A 102 7.03 24.80 -4.08
C ARG A 102 5.61 24.37 -3.75
N VAL A 103 5.44 23.16 -3.24
CA VAL A 103 4.15 22.61 -2.82
C VAL A 103 4.19 22.33 -1.32
N LEU A 104 3.29 22.93 -0.56
CA LEU A 104 3.13 22.69 0.87
C LEU A 104 1.83 21.93 1.13
N ASP A 105 1.93 20.75 1.73
CA ASP A 105 0.79 20.03 2.31
C ASP A 105 0.90 20.06 3.84
N CYS A 106 0.04 20.86 4.47
CA CYS A 106 0.03 21.06 5.92
C CYS A 106 -0.70 19.95 6.70
N PHE A 107 -1.39 19.03 6.00
CA PHE A 107 -2.14 17.91 6.58
C PHE A 107 -1.87 16.62 5.80
N ALA A 108 -0.57 16.34 5.60
CA ALA A 108 -0.15 15.39 4.58
C ALA A 108 -0.49 13.93 4.90
N GLY A 109 -0.66 13.58 6.18
CA GLY A 109 -1.09 12.26 6.62
C GLY A 109 -0.26 11.13 6.00
N GLY A 110 -0.88 10.41 5.05
CA GLY A 110 -0.25 9.30 4.34
C GLY A 110 0.80 9.68 3.29
N GLY A 111 0.94 10.96 2.96
CA GLY A 111 1.98 11.48 2.06
C GLY A 111 1.67 11.43 0.56
N ALA A 112 0.41 11.24 0.16
CA ALA A 112 0.05 11.07 -1.26
C ALA A 112 0.29 12.33 -2.11
N ILE A 113 -0.16 13.50 -1.65
CA ILE A 113 0.06 14.79 -2.32
C ILE A 113 1.56 15.13 -2.41
N PRO A 114 2.33 15.14 -1.30
CA PRO A 114 3.74 15.49 -1.38
C PRO A 114 4.55 14.51 -2.21
N LEU A 115 4.19 13.22 -2.24
CA LEU A 115 4.80 12.23 -3.12
C LEU A 115 4.55 12.54 -4.61
N GLU A 116 3.31 12.86 -5.00
CA GLU A 116 3.01 13.20 -6.39
C GLU A 116 3.65 14.54 -6.79
N ALA A 117 3.74 15.51 -5.89
CA ALA A 117 4.49 16.75 -6.12
C ALA A 117 5.98 16.47 -6.39
N LEU A 118 6.62 15.59 -5.59
CA LEU A 118 7.99 15.16 -5.85
C LEU A 118 8.14 14.47 -7.21
N ARG A 119 7.19 13.60 -7.58
CA ARG A 119 7.18 12.93 -8.88
C ARG A 119 7.07 13.93 -10.04
N LEU A 120 6.29 14.98 -9.87
CA LEU A 120 6.13 16.08 -10.82
C LEU A 120 7.28 17.12 -10.78
N GLY A 121 8.35 16.85 -10.04
CA GLY A 121 9.56 17.69 -10.02
C GLY A 121 9.44 18.94 -9.15
N CYS A 122 8.44 19.01 -8.28
CA CYS A 122 8.26 20.14 -7.36
C CYS A 122 9.14 19.99 -6.12
N GLU A 123 9.49 21.12 -5.52
CA GLU A 123 10.04 21.19 -4.17
C GLU A 123 8.89 21.00 -3.17
N SER A 124 8.84 19.84 -2.53
CA SER A 124 7.67 19.39 -1.75
C SER A 124 7.92 19.49 -0.25
N TYR A 125 7.01 20.15 0.45
CA TYR A 125 7.00 20.33 1.90
C TYR A 125 5.75 19.65 2.47
N ALA A 126 5.94 18.79 3.47
CA ALA A 126 4.87 18.04 4.10
C ALA A 126 4.94 18.19 5.62
N LEU A 127 3.81 18.51 6.24
CA LEU A 127 3.66 18.62 7.69
C LEU A 127 2.50 17.73 8.15
N ASP A 128 2.65 17.18 9.34
CA ASP A 128 1.55 16.55 10.07
C ASP A 128 1.85 16.59 11.56
N LEU A 129 0.83 16.91 12.38
CA LEU A 129 0.97 16.96 13.83
C LEU A 129 1.07 15.55 14.43
N ASN A 130 0.50 14.55 13.76
CA ASN A 130 0.50 13.18 14.25
C ASN A 130 1.90 12.56 14.07
N PRO A 131 2.55 12.08 15.15
CA PRO A 131 3.90 11.53 15.04
C PRO A 131 3.98 10.27 14.15
N VAL A 132 2.88 9.50 14.05
CA VAL A 132 2.80 8.34 13.15
C VAL A 132 2.75 8.81 11.68
N ALA A 133 1.96 9.84 11.38
CA ALA A 133 1.94 10.44 10.05
C ALA A 133 3.31 11.02 9.69
N TYR A 134 3.95 11.74 10.62
CA TYR A 134 5.28 12.28 10.41
C TYR A 134 6.29 11.18 10.01
N LEU A 135 6.34 10.06 10.73
CA LEU A 135 7.21 8.94 10.38
C LEU A 135 6.87 8.34 9.00
N ILE A 136 5.58 8.23 8.68
CA ILE A 136 5.10 7.81 7.36
C ILE A 136 5.60 8.76 6.25
N LEU A 137 5.53 10.06 6.45
CA LEU A 137 6.01 11.06 5.50
C LEU A 137 7.52 10.91 5.28
N LYS A 138 8.30 10.73 6.34
CA LYS A 138 9.74 10.48 6.25
C LYS A 138 10.04 9.23 5.43
N ALA A 139 9.32 8.13 5.69
CA ALA A 139 9.49 6.87 4.98
C ALA A 139 9.01 6.91 3.52
N THR A 140 8.03 7.76 3.20
CA THR A 140 7.43 7.86 1.85
C THR A 140 8.18 8.84 0.96
N CYS A 141 8.51 10.02 1.50
CA CYS A 141 8.99 11.16 0.72
C CYS A 141 10.50 11.41 0.89
N GLU A 142 11.08 11.18 2.07
CA GLU A 142 12.47 11.58 2.34
C GLU A 142 13.47 10.43 2.25
N TYR A 143 13.26 9.36 3.00
CA TYR A 143 14.23 8.27 3.14
C TYR A 143 14.52 7.56 1.81
N PRO A 144 13.53 7.26 0.94
CA PRO A 144 13.81 6.65 -0.36
C PRO A 144 14.68 7.54 -1.25
N GLN A 145 14.49 8.86 -1.19
CA GLN A 145 15.31 9.81 -1.96
C GLN A 145 16.72 9.95 -1.38
N ARG A 146 16.83 10.03 -0.05
CA ARG A 146 18.10 10.23 0.64
C ARG A 146 19.02 9.02 0.59
N TYR A 147 18.46 7.82 0.72
CA TYR A 147 19.23 6.58 0.89
C TYR A 147 19.14 5.65 -0.33
N GLY A 148 18.20 5.89 -1.25
CA GLY A 148 18.04 5.11 -2.47
C GLY A 148 17.83 3.62 -2.22
N ALA A 149 18.35 2.79 -3.12
CA ALA A 149 18.20 1.33 -3.05
C ALA A 149 18.88 0.67 -1.83
N SER A 150 19.81 1.36 -1.16
CA SER A 150 20.50 0.82 0.02
C SER A 150 19.54 0.65 1.21
N LEU A 151 18.56 1.54 1.35
CA LEU A 151 17.53 1.49 2.39
C LEU A 151 16.78 0.16 2.39
N GLY A 152 16.44 -0.36 1.22
CA GLY A 152 15.72 -1.63 1.11
C GLY A 152 16.53 -2.81 1.65
N LYS A 153 17.86 -2.78 1.53
CA LYS A 153 18.75 -3.81 2.11
C LYS A 153 18.79 -3.70 3.63
N GLU A 154 18.94 -2.49 4.14
CA GLU A 154 19.02 -2.23 5.58
C GLU A 154 17.70 -2.57 6.30
N VAL A 155 16.56 -2.15 5.73
CA VAL A 155 15.22 -2.49 6.24
C VAL A 155 15.04 -3.99 6.31
N ARG A 156 15.50 -4.74 5.31
CA ARG A 156 15.43 -6.21 5.31
C ARG A 156 16.26 -6.82 6.44
N GLN A 157 17.50 -6.37 6.61
CA GLN A 157 18.38 -6.84 7.69
C GLN A 157 17.78 -6.59 9.08
N TRP A 158 17.23 -5.40 9.31
CA TRP A 158 16.55 -5.09 10.57
C TRP A 158 15.27 -5.90 10.74
N ALA A 159 14.48 -6.08 9.69
CA ALA A 159 13.28 -6.91 9.73
C ALA A 159 13.61 -8.36 10.11
N GLU A 160 14.64 -8.95 9.53
CA GLU A 160 15.14 -10.29 9.87
C GLU A 160 15.60 -10.36 11.33
N ARG A 161 16.35 -9.37 11.80
CA ARG A 161 16.82 -9.30 13.18
C ARG A 161 15.68 -9.19 14.19
N VAL A 162 14.67 -8.36 13.90
CA VAL A 162 13.48 -8.22 14.73
C VAL A 162 12.66 -9.50 14.70
N ALA A 163 12.47 -10.11 13.54
CA ALA A 163 11.74 -11.37 13.40
C ALA A 163 12.39 -12.48 14.22
N GLU A 164 13.72 -12.59 14.19
CA GLU A 164 14.46 -13.58 14.97
C GLU A 164 14.34 -13.33 16.48
N ARG A 165 14.44 -12.07 16.91
CA ARG A 165 14.23 -11.70 18.33
C ARG A 165 12.83 -12.06 18.80
N VAL A 166 11.81 -11.76 18.00
CA VAL A 166 10.42 -12.12 18.30
C VAL A 166 10.30 -13.65 18.36
N ARG A 167 10.84 -14.37 17.37
CA ARG A 167 10.81 -15.84 17.33
C ARG A 167 11.40 -16.46 18.59
N VAL A 168 12.54 -15.95 19.07
CA VAL A 168 13.17 -16.43 20.31
C VAL A 168 12.33 -16.06 21.54
N ALA A 169 11.87 -14.80 21.61
CA ALA A 169 11.09 -14.31 22.75
C ALA A 169 9.71 -14.97 22.89
N THR A 170 9.16 -15.51 21.81
CA THR A 170 7.86 -16.21 21.80
C THR A 170 7.98 -17.72 21.65
N ALA A 171 9.19 -18.29 21.75
CA ALA A 171 9.43 -19.70 21.43
C ALA A 171 8.64 -20.67 22.34
N ASP A 172 8.41 -20.27 23.59
CA ASP A 172 7.63 -20.98 24.59
C ASP A 172 6.15 -21.12 24.23
N PHE A 173 5.58 -20.13 23.52
CA PHE A 173 4.19 -20.19 23.04
C PHE A 173 3.99 -21.15 21.85
N TYR A 174 5.05 -21.55 21.16
CA TYR A 174 5.00 -22.43 20.00
C TYR A 174 5.83 -23.71 20.24
N PRO A 175 5.47 -24.53 21.23
CA PRO A 175 6.24 -25.72 21.57
C PRO A 175 6.24 -26.70 20.40
N LYS A 176 7.39 -27.37 20.22
CA LYS A 176 7.53 -28.47 19.28
C LYS A 176 6.63 -29.64 19.71
N ILE A 177 5.72 -30.06 18.82
CA ILE A 177 4.77 -31.15 19.07
C ILE A 177 5.30 -32.41 18.39
N SER A 178 5.49 -33.47 19.17
CA SER A 178 5.78 -34.81 18.63
C SER A 178 4.49 -35.43 18.12
N MET A 179 4.52 -35.90 16.87
CA MET A 179 3.34 -36.50 16.23
C MET A 179 3.38 -38.03 16.42
N PRO A 180 2.33 -38.65 16.97
CA PRO A 180 2.25 -40.11 17.03
C PRO A 180 2.26 -40.73 15.62
N ASP A 181 2.88 -41.90 15.47
CA ASP A 181 2.97 -42.63 14.21
C ASP A 181 1.60 -42.86 13.53
N SER A 182 0.54 -42.99 14.33
CA SER A 182 -0.83 -43.14 13.83
C SER A 182 -1.33 -41.93 13.05
N ILE A 183 -0.98 -40.70 13.46
CA ILE A 183 -1.38 -39.47 12.77
C ILE A 183 -0.51 -39.20 11.55
N LEU A 184 0.80 -39.50 11.62
CA LEU A 184 1.71 -39.42 10.47
C LEU A 184 1.26 -40.34 9.33
N LYS A 185 0.72 -41.53 9.67
CA LYS A 185 0.16 -42.50 8.71
C LYS A 185 -1.24 -42.15 8.21
N ALA A 186 -2.03 -41.37 8.94
CA ALA A 186 -3.44 -41.08 8.63
C ALA A 186 -3.66 -40.09 7.46
N ALA A 187 -2.69 -39.95 6.55
CA ALA A 187 -2.68 -38.98 5.45
C ALA A 187 -2.90 -37.54 5.97
N PRO A 188 -1.82 -36.83 6.33
CA PRO A 188 -1.90 -35.39 6.57
C PRO A 188 -2.52 -34.73 5.34
N GLN A 189 -3.08 -33.54 5.52
CA GLN A 189 -3.59 -32.73 4.43
C GLN A 189 -2.44 -32.43 3.43
N LYS A 190 -2.17 -33.35 2.50
CA LYS A 190 -1.01 -33.37 1.57
C LYS A 190 -0.91 -32.08 0.74
N ALA A 191 -1.99 -31.31 0.68
CA ALA A 191 -2.10 -30.04 -0.04
C ALA A 191 -1.32 -28.85 0.57
N LEU A 192 -0.64 -29.03 1.71
CA LEU A 192 0.14 -27.99 2.41
C LEU A 192 1.63 -28.34 2.59
N SER A 193 2.05 -29.54 2.21
CA SER A 193 3.42 -30.03 2.34
C SER A 193 3.92 -30.46 0.96
N GLU A 194 4.89 -29.73 0.39
CA GLU A 194 5.57 -30.15 -0.84
C GLU A 194 6.47 -31.37 -0.63
N THR A 195 6.68 -31.76 0.64
CA THR A 195 7.46 -32.92 1.05
C THR A 195 6.55 -34.11 1.34
N SER A 196 6.91 -35.28 0.78
CA SER A 196 6.19 -36.55 0.94
C SER A 196 6.26 -37.12 2.36
N GLU A 197 7.24 -36.69 3.17
CA GLU A 197 7.47 -37.15 4.53
C GLU A 197 7.34 -35.99 5.50
N LEU A 198 6.46 -36.13 6.50
CA LEU A 198 6.38 -35.17 7.60
C LEU A 198 7.47 -35.47 8.62
N PRO A 199 8.13 -34.44 9.17
CA PRO A 199 9.05 -34.65 10.29
C PRO A 199 8.28 -35.14 11.53
N GLN A 200 8.94 -35.98 12.34
CA GLN A 200 8.39 -36.51 13.60
C GLN A 200 8.01 -35.40 14.61
N THR A 201 8.54 -34.21 14.42
CA THR A 201 8.29 -33.05 15.26
C THR A 201 7.84 -31.87 14.41
N LEU A 202 6.71 -31.27 14.77
CA LEU A 202 6.14 -30.11 14.09
C LEU A 202 6.13 -28.88 15.01
N THR A 203 6.29 -27.69 14.43
CA THR A 203 6.09 -26.43 15.15
C THR A 203 4.72 -25.87 14.77
N PRO A 204 3.82 -25.60 15.73
CA PRO A 204 2.52 -25.03 15.43
C PRO A 204 2.71 -23.63 14.81
N PHE A 205 2.02 -23.36 13.70
CA PHE A 205 2.04 -22.04 13.08
C PHE A 205 0.93 -21.12 13.64
N VAL A 206 -0.21 -21.71 14.00
CA VAL A 206 -1.37 -21.00 14.56
C VAL A 206 -2.14 -21.91 15.51
N PHE A 207 -2.75 -21.33 16.54
CA PHE A 207 -3.66 -22.02 17.45
C PHE A 207 -5.10 -21.59 17.16
N LEU A 208 -6.03 -22.56 17.13
CA LEU A 208 -7.46 -22.28 17.11
C LEU A 208 -8.01 -22.39 18.53
N TRP A 209 -8.50 -21.28 19.08
CA TRP A 209 -9.17 -21.29 20.37
C TRP A 209 -10.65 -21.64 20.20
N ALA A 210 -11.12 -22.70 20.85
CA ALA A 210 -12.50 -23.16 20.77
C ALA A 210 -13.09 -23.33 22.17
N ARG A 211 -14.37 -22.96 22.35
CA ARG A 211 -15.13 -23.36 23.53
C ARG A 211 -15.39 -24.86 23.45
N THR A 212 -15.42 -25.55 24.58
CA THR A 212 -15.74 -26.97 24.62
C THR A 212 -17.09 -27.20 25.30
N VAL A 213 -17.79 -28.25 24.87
CA VAL A 213 -19.02 -28.75 25.51
C VAL A 213 -18.91 -30.25 25.71
N ILE A 214 -19.66 -30.79 26.68
CA ILE A 214 -19.76 -32.24 26.86
C ILE A 214 -20.78 -32.78 25.86
N CYS A 215 -20.43 -33.87 25.17
CA CYS A 215 -21.35 -34.56 24.27
C CYS A 215 -22.64 -34.92 25.03
N PRO A 216 -23.83 -34.52 24.55
CA PRO A 216 -25.09 -34.76 25.25
C PRO A 216 -25.48 -36.25 25.28
N ASN A 217 -24.86 -37.09 24.46
CA ASN A 217 -25.07 -38.54 24.49
C ASN A 217 -24.48 -39.13 25.80
N PRO A 218 -25.30 -39.73 26.68
CA PRO A 218 -24.86 -40.31 27.95
C PRO A 218 -23.78 -41.41 27.82
N GLN A 219 -23.75 -42.12 26.69
CA GLN A 219 -22.77 -43.17 26.42
C GLN A 219 -21.41 -42.61 25.95
N CYS A 220 -21.39 -41.41 25.34
CA CYS A 220 -20.17 -40.82 24.80
C CYS A 220 -19.50 -39.88 25.81
N ARG A 221 -20.22 -38.85 26.28
CA ARG A 221 -19.74 -37.81 27.22
C ARG A 221 -18.36 -37.19 26.88
N ALA A 222 -17.91 -37.29 25.64
CA ALA A 222 -16.64 -36.72 25.21
C ALA A 222 -16.66 -35.19 25.28
N VAL A 223 -15.50 -34.57 25.52
CA VAL A 223 -15.33 -33.12 25.43
C VAL A 223 -15.18 -32.74 23.97
N VAL A 224 -16.16 -32.04 23.42
CA VAL A 224 -16.21 -31.66 22.01
C VAL A 224 -15.88 -30.17 21.86
N PRO A 225 -14.85 -29.80 21.06
CA PRO A 225 -14.60 -28.41 20.72
C PRO A 225 -15.66 -27.88 19.75
N LEU A 226 -16.18 -26.69 20.04
CA LEU A 226 -17.10 -25.94 19.20
C LEU A 226 -16.30 -25.05 18.24
N TYR A 227 -16.13 -25.51 17.01
CA TYR A 227 -15.61 -24.71 15.90
C TYR A 227 -16.59 -24.78 14.72
N GLY A 228 -16.84 -23.66 14.05
CA GLY A 228 -17.68 -23.64 12.84
C GLY A 228 -16.94 -24.08 11.56
N GLN A 229 -15.60 -24.06 11.58
CA GLN A 229 -14.75 -24.42 10.44
C GLN A 229 -13.35 -24.82 10.93
N THR A 230 -12.72 -25.78 10.23
CA THR A 230 -11.36 -26.26 10.52
C THR A 230 -10.31 -25.74 9.54
N TRP A 231 -10.71 -25.05 8.47
CA TRP A 231 -9.80 -24.46 7.51
C TRP A 231 -9.35 -23.04 7.94
N LEU A 232 -8.07 -22.73 7.74
CA LEU A 232 -7.51 -21.40 8.04
C LEU A 232 -7.70 -20.40 6.90
N ARG A 233 -7.86 -20.89 5.66
CA ARG A 233 -8.07 -20.08 4.47
C ARG A 233 -8.83 -20.87 3.42
N LYS A 234 -9.87 -20.28 2.83
CA LYS A 234 -10.45 -20.77 1.57
C LYS A 234 -9.45 -20.48 0.45
N LYS A 235 -8.84 -21.50 -0.16
CA LYS A 235 -8.08 -21.30 -1.40
C LYS A 235 -9.05 -20.70 -2.43
N LYS A 236 -8.66 -19.61 -3.09
CA LYS A 236 -9.30 -19.29 -4.37
C LYS A 236 -8.92 -20.43 -5.31
N THR A 237 -9.90 -21.15 -5.84
CA THR A 237 -9.71 -21.94 -7.06
C THR A 237 -9.01 -21.03 -8.07
N GLY A 238 -7.87 -21.52 -8.58
CA GLY A 238 -7.09 -20.80 -9.58
C GLY A 238 -7.91 -20.47 -10.82
#